data_AF-A0AAJ5F701-F1
#
_entry.id   AF-A0AAJ5F701-F1
#
_cell.length_a   1.000
_cell.length_b   1.000
_cell.length_c   1.000
_cell.angle_alpha   90.00
_cell.angle_beta   90.00
_cell.angle_gamma   90.00
#
_symmetry.space_group_name_H-M   'P 1'
#
loop_
_entity.id
_entity.type
_entity.pdbx_description
1 polymer ?
#
loop_
_entity_poly.entity_id
_entity_poly.type
_entity_poly.pdbx_seq_one_letter_code
_entity_poly.pdbx_strand_id
1 'polypeptide(L)'
;MAEFFPAALVQGFGVSAAHLIGVSALNAFVLRQALHRHHPLVAGSAGVLADMLFITLGTTGLGALLARLPLLAPVAAWGGAAFLFWHGWKAFRAVRSPNVIDTRTPRRELGGPRQVAATALGLTLLNPHPYVDSVVLFGALSTPLPPLGRTLFALGAVSASLAWYALLAFGGVRLAPLFRSPRAWRWLDVLVGTLLWTFALSLMWRALHGGLLDHG
;
A
#
# COMPACT_ATOMS: atom_id res chain seq x y z
N MET A 1 -16.88 -17.62 14.34
CA MET A 1 -15.47 -17.15 14.53
C MET A 1 -14.54 -17.54 13.38
N ALA A 2 -14.62 -18.75 12.79
CA ALA A 2 -13.74 -19.16 11.69
C ALA A 2 -13.85 -18.32 10.41
N GLU A 3 -15.01 -17.73 10.10
CA GLU A 3 -15.22 -16.91 8.90
C GLU A 3 -14.58 -15.51 8.96
N PHE A 4 -14.26 -15.00 10.16
CA PHE A 4 -13.64 -13.67 10.33
C PHE A 4 -12.15 -13.64 9.96
N PHE A 5 -11.46 -14.78 10.04
CA PHE A 5 -10.01 -14.86 9.85
C PHE A 5 -9.57 -14.78 8.37
N PRO A 6 -10.22 -15.49 7.41
CA PRO A 6 -9.95 -15.30 5.99
C PRO A 6 -10.25 -13.87 5.55
N ALA A 7 -11.31 -13.26 6.09
CA ALA A 7 -11.72 -11.91 5.74
C ALA A 7 -10.64 -10.87 6.09
N ALA A 8 -10.01 -10.97 7.26
CA ALA A 8 -8.94 -10.05 7.67
C ALA A 8 -7.71 -10.16 6.75
N LEU A 9 -7.31 -11.39 6.39
CA LEU A 9 -6.19 -11.64 5.49
C LEU A 9 -6.46 -11.08 4.08
N VAL A 10 -7.64 -11.36 3.52
CA VAL A 10 -8.07 -10.84 2.22
C VAL A 10 -8.17 -9.31 2.24
N GLN A 11 -8.70 -8.74 3.33
CA GLN A 11 -8.78 -7.29 3.50
C GLN A 11 -7.39 -6.65 3.52
N GLY A 12 -6.45 -7.20 4.29
CA GLY A 12 -5.06 -6.72 4.35
C GLY A 12 -4.36 -6.79 3.00
N PHE A 13 -4.55 -7.91 2.29
CA PHE A 13 -4.04 -8.08 0.93
C PHE A 13 -4.61 -7.01 -0.01
N GLY A 14 -5.93 -6.84 -0.04
CA GLY A 14 -6.60 -5.90 -0.95
C GLY A 14 -6.21 -4.44 -0.69
N VAL A 15 -6.10 -4.05 0.58
CA VAL A 15 -5.66 -2.70 0.98
C VAL A 15 -4.22 -2.45 0.56
N SER A 16 -3.30 -3.38 0.86
CA SER A 16 -1.89 -3.23 0.48
C SER A 16 -1.70 -3.26 -1.04
N ALA A 17 -2.38 -4.15 -1.76
CA ALA A 17 -2.36 -4.17 -3.21
C ALA A 17 -2.83 -2.83 -3.80
N ALA A 18 -3.95 -2.29 -3.33
CA ALA A 18 -4.43 -0.97 -3.77
C ALA A 18 -3.44 0.16 -3.45
N HIS A 19 -2.76 0.08 -2.30
CA HIS A 19 -1.76 1.05 -1.89
C HIS A 19 -0.48 0.99 -2.75
N LEU A 20 -0.06 -0.21 -3.17
CA LEU A 20 1.16 -0.44 -3.93
C LEU A 20 1.03 -0.11 -5.42
N ILE A 21 -0.19 -0.19 -5.97
CA ILE A 21 -0.48 -0.10 -7.40
C ILE A 21 -0.29 1.32 -8.00
N GLY A 22 0.18 2.30 -7.22
CA GLY A 22 0.45 3.67 -7.69
C GLY A 22 1.83 3.89 -8.37
N VAL A 23 1.98 5.04 -9.04
CA VAL A 23 3.29 5.53 -9.49
C VAL A 23 4.08 6.04 -8.28
N SER A 24 5.03 5.25 -7.81
CA SER A 24 6.02 5.65 -6.82
C SER A 24 7.43 5.64 -7.43
N ALA A 25 8.31 6.48 -6.90
CA ALA A 25 9.72 6.48 -7.30
C ALA A 25 10.35 5.08 -7.10
N LEU A 26 9.94 4.36 -6.06
CA LEU A 26 10.37 2.99 -5.80
C LEU A 26 9.87 2.02 -6.87
N ASN A 27 8.58 2.03 -7.23
CA ASN A 27 8.03 1.17 -8.28
C ASN A 27 8.74 1.40 -9.63
N ALA A 28 8.97 2.66 -10.00
CA ALA A 28 9.71 3.02 -11.20
C ALA A 28 11.17 2.53 -11.15
N PHE A 29 11.81 2.66 -9.99
CA PHE A 29 13.17 2.17 -9.77
C PHE A 29 13.27 0.64 -9.88
N VAL A 30 12.39 -0.12 -9.22
CA VAL A 30 12.35 -1.59 -9.33
C VAL A 30 12.11 -2.02 -10.78
N LEU A 31 11.17 -1.37 -11.46
CA LEU A 31 10.88 -1.66 -12.87
C LEU A 31 12.11 -1.38 -13.76
N ARG A 32 12.82 -0.27 -13.55
CA ARG A 32 14.08 0.03 -14.27
C ARG A 32 15.11 -1.09 -14.06
N GLN A 33 15.34 -1.51 -12.82
CA GLN A 33 16.25 -2.61 -12.53
C GLN A 33 15.83 -3.92 -13.21
N ALA A 34 14.52 -4.19 -13.26
CA ALA A 34 13.97 -5.38 -13.93
C ALA A 34 14.15 -5.34 -15.45
N LEU A 35 13.95 -4.18 -16.08
CA LEU A 35 14.12 -4.01 -17.52
C LEU A 35 15.55 -4.21 -17.98
N HIS A 36 16.52 -3.78 -17.17
CA HIS A 36 17.94 -3.99 -17.44
C HIS A 36 18.46 -5.34 -16.92
N ARG A 37 17.60 -6.17 -16.32
CA ARG A 37 17.95 -7.43 -15.64
C ARG A 37 19.11 -7.25 -14.65
N HIS A 38 19.10 -6.13 -13.94
CA HIS A 38 20.20 -5.69 -13.08
C HIS A 38 19.72 -5.64 -11.62
N HIS A 39 19.96 -6.71 -10.86
CA HIS A 39 19.55 -6.83 -9.44
C HIS A 39 18.09 -6.43 -9.11
N PRO A 40 17.06 -6.78 -9.93
CA PRO A 40 15.68 -6.40 -9.63
C PRO A 40 15.15 -6.98 -8.33
N LEU A 41 15.59 -8.20 -7.98
CA LEU A 41 15.20 -8.85 -6.73
C LEU A 41 15.72 -8.12 -5.50
N VAL A 42 16.89 -7.50 -5.59
CA VAL A 42 17.47 -6.71 -4.50
C VAL A 42 16.65 -5.44 -4.27
N ALA A 43 16.27 -4.76 -5.35
CA ALA A 43 15.41 -3.58 -5.27
C ALA A 43 14.01 -3.94 -4.72
N GLY A 44 13.42 -5.03 -5.22
CA GLY A 44 12.13 -5.53 -4.74
C GLY A 44 12.17 -5.97 -3.27
N SER A 45 13.20 -6.71 -2.85
CA SER A 45 13.34 -7.13 -1.45
C SER A 45 13.49 -5.95 -0.49
N ALA A 46 14.23 -4.91 -0.91
CA ALA A 46 14.34 -3.68 -0.13
C ALA A 46 12.98 -2.98 0.03
N GLY A 47 12.16 -2.95 -1.02
CA GLY A 47 10.78 -2.45 -0.95
C GLY A 47 9.91 -3.24 0.01
N VAL A 48 9.95 -4.57 -0.06
CA VAL A 48 9.22 -5.45 0.87
C VAL A 48 9.64 -5.20 2.32
N LEU A 49 10.94 -5.07 2.59
CA LEU A 49 11.44 -4.80 3.95
C LEU A 49 10.92 -3.47 4.51
N ALA A 50 10.86 -2.43 3.67
CA ALA A 50 10.29 -1.15 4.07
C ALA A 50 8.77 -1.25 4.31
N ASP A 51 8.04 -1.92 3.43
CA ASP A 51 6.60 -2.13 3.61
C ASP A 51 6.31 -2.91 4.89
N MET A 52 7.07 -3.98 5.17
CA MET A 52 6.96 -4.74 6.41
C MET A 52 7.16 -3.85 7.63
N LEU A 53 8.13 -2.92 7.58
CA LEU A 53 8.33 -1.95 8.64
C LEU A 53 7.10 -1.04 8.83
N PHE A 54 6.60 -0.42 7.76
CA PHE A 54 5.44 0.49 7.84
C PHE A 54 4.14 -0.22 8.25
N ILE A 55 3.89 -1.42 7.71
CA ILE A 55 2.74 -2.26 8.08
C ILE A 55 2.84 -2.64 9.55
N THR A 56 4.02 -3.03 10.03
CA THR A 56 4.22 -3.38 11.45
C THR A 56 4.00 -2.16 12.33
N LEU A 57 4.63 -1.02 12.01
CA LEU A 57 4.46 0.23 12.76
C LEU A 57 2.99 0.68 12.81
N GLY A 58 2.24 0.52 11.70
CA GLY A 58 0.82 0.83 11.67
C GLY A 58 0.00 -0.12 12.53
N THR A 59 0.14 -1.42 12.30
CA THR A 59 -0.71 -2.44 12.92
C THR A 59 -0.42 -2.70 14.39
N THR A 60 0.85 -2.64 14.82
CA THR A 60 1.26 -2.88 16.22
C THR A 60 1.54 -1.59 16.98
N GLY A 61 2.08 -0.55 16.34
CA GLY A 61 2.37 0.73 16.99
C GLY A 61 1.11 1.57 17.14
N LEU A 62 0.66 2.15 16.03
CA LEU A 62 -0.52 3.03 16.04
C LEU A 62 -1.80 2.26 16.41
N GLY A 63 -1.97 1.04 15.91
CA GLY A 63 -3.13 0.21 16.23
C GLY A 63 -3.24 -0.18 17.70
N ALA A 64 -2.11 -0.41 18.40
CA ALA A 64 -2.13 -0.64 19.84
C ALA A 64 -2.34 0.64 20.64
N LEU A 65 -1.80 1.78 20.16
CA LEU A 65 -2.03 3.09 20.78
C LEU A 65 -3.50 3.49 20.72
N LEU A 66 -4.14 3.35 19.56
CA LEU A 66 -5.57 3.64 19.37
C LEU A 66 -6.47 2.72 20.21
N ALA A 67 -6.06 1.46 20.43
CA ALA A 67 -6.78 0.54 21.31
C ALA A 67 -6.76 0.96 22.80
N ARG A 68 -5.76 1.75 23.22
CA ARG A 68 -5.65 2.28 24.60
C ARG A 68 -6.38 3.61 24.79
N LEU A 69 -6.71 4.30 23.71
CA LEU A 69 -7.34 5.62 23.72
C LEU A 69 -8.67 5.55 22.94
N PRO A 70 -9.72 4.96 23.53
CA PRO A 70 -10.98 4.68 22.83
C PRO A 70 -11.68 5.94 22.29
N LEU A 71 -11.43 7.11 22.90
CA LEU A 71 -11.89 8.41 22.39
C LEU A 71 -11.28 8.77 21.02
N LEU A 72 -10.10 8.26 20.69
CA LEU A 72 -9.42 8.49 19.41
C LEU A 72 -9.82 7.48 18.33
N ALA A 73 -10.41 6.33 18.69
CA ALA A 73 -10.86 5.33 17.74
C ALA A 73 -11.90 5.86 16.72
N PRO A 74 -12.97 6.59 17.12
CA PRO A 74 -13.90 7.20 16.15
C PRO A 74 -13.20 8.25 15.28
N VAL A 75 -12.34 9.09 15.87
CA VAL A 75 -11.58 10.11 15.15
C VAL A 75 -10.66 9.45 14.10
N ALA A 76 -10.00 8.36 14.44
CA ALA A 76 -9.15 7.60 13.54
C ALA A 76 -9.95 6.87 12.45
N ALA A 77 -11.15 6.36 12.76
CA ALA A 77 -12.02 5.71 11.77
C ALA A 77 -12.54 6.73 10.74
N TRP A 78 -13.05 7.88 11.19
CA TRP A 78 -13.48 8.96 10.31
C TRP A 78 -12.32 9.60 9.55
N GLY A 79 -11.18 9.78 10.21
CA GLY A 79 -9.93 10.26 9.58
C GLY A 79 -9.43 9.30 8.51
N GLY A 80 -9.41 8.00 8.79
CA GLY A 80 -9.06 6.95 7.82
C GLY A 80 -10.02 6.91 6.63
N ALA A 81 -11.32 7.06 6.86
CA ALA A 81 -12.32 7.12 5.79
C ALA A 81 -12.13 8.35 4.91
N ALA A 82 -11.96 9.54 5.50
CA ALA A 82 -11.69 10.78 4.77
C ALA A 82 -10.39 10.67 3.95
N PHE A 83 -9.36 10.08 4.53
CA PHE A 83 -8.08 9.82 3.87
C PHE A 83 -8.24 8.88 2.66
N LEU A 84 -8.98 7.79 2.82
CA LEU A 84 -9.27 6.85 1.72
C LEU A 84 -10.10 7.52 0.61
N PHE A 85 -11.09 8.34 0.95
CA PHE A 85 -11.84 9.12 -0.03
C PHE A 85 -10.95 10.09 -0.80
N TRP A 86 -10.08 10.81 -0.09
CA TRP A 86 -9.12 11.73 -0.70
C TRP A 86 -8.18 11.03 -1.67
N HIS A 87 -7.62 9.87 -1.28
CA HIS A 87 -6.76 9.09 -2.15
C HIS A 87 -7.52 8.48 -3.34
N GLY A 88 -8.74 7.99 -3.14
CA GLY A 88 -9.57 7.53 -4.25
C GLY A 88 -9.94 8.65 -5.21
N TRP A 89 -10.22 9.86 -4.71
CA TRP A 89 -10.39 11.05 -5.55
C TRP A 89 -9.13 11.30 -6.38
N LYS A 90 -7.96 11.38 -5.73
CA LYS A 90 -6.68 11.61 -6.44
C LYS A 90 -6.46 10.58 -7.56
N ALA A 91 -6.77 9.31 -7.31
CA ALA A 91 -6.73 8.27 -8.34
C ALA A 91 -7.70 8.58 -9.50
N PHE A 92 -8.96 8.88 -9.25
CA PHE A 92 -9.90 9.27 -10.31
C PHE A 92 -9.49 10.53 -11.08
N ARG A 93 -8.85 11.50 -10.43
CA ARG A 93 -8.29 12.67 -11.12
C ARG A 93 -7.10 12.32 -12.01
N ALA A 94 -6.27 11.35 -11.61
CA ALA A 94 -5.12 10.90 -12.38
C ALA A 94 -5.53 10.29 -13.74
N VAL A 95 -6.77 9.83 -13.91
CA VAL A 95 -7.33 9.37 -15.19
C VAL A 95 -7.20 10.44 -16.30
N ARG A 96 -7.30 11.73 -15.94
CA ARG A 96 -7.18 12.85 -16.89
C ARG A 96 -5.74 13.12 -17.32
N SER A 97 -4.78 12.82 -16.46
CA SER A 97 -3.34 13.01 -16.69
C SER A 97 -2.59 11.77 -16.21
N PRO A 98 -2.68 10.64 -16.93
CA PRO A 98 -2.12 9.37 -16.49
C PRO A 98 -0.60 9.45 -16.39
N ASN A 99 -0.07 9.04 -15.25
CA ASN A 99 1.36 9.02 -15.00
C ASN A 99 2.01 7.87 -15.77
N VAL A 100 2.85 8.17 -16.75
CA VAL A 100 3.59 7.16 -17.51
C VAL A 100 5.01 7.06 -16.96
N ILE A 101 5.48 5.84 -16.71
CA ILE A 101 6.86 5.63 -16.25
C ILE A 101 7.79 5.62 -17.47
N ASP A 102 8.67 6.62 -17.57
CA ASP A 102 9.76 6.56 -18.55
C ASP A 102 10.76 5.48 -18.13
N THR A 103 11.01 4.58 -19.06
CA THR A 103 11.78 3.35 -18.86
C THR A 103 13.06 3.37 -19.71
N ARG A 104 13.38 4.51 -20.33
CA ARG A 104 14.61 4.74 -21.10
C ARG A 104 15.64 5.40 -20.19
N THR A 105 16.46 4.61 -19.51
CA THR A 105 17.58 5.15 -18.74
C THR A 105 18.86 4.36 -19.07
N PRO A 106 20.03 5.01 -19.25
CA PRO A 106 21.26 4.30 -19.59
C PRO A 106 21.69 3.29 -18.52
N ARG A 107 22.28 2.17 -18.96
CA ARG A 107 22.76 1.06 -18.09
C ARG A 107 23.90 1.47 -17.14
N ARG A 108 24.59 2.58 -17.44
CA ARG A 108 25.83 3.01 -16.76
C ARG A 108 25.65 3.49 -15.32
N GLU A 109 24.41 3.69 -14.87
CA GLU A 109 24.07 4.23 -13.54
C GLU A 109 23.43 3.21 -12.58
N LEU A 110 23.42 1.90 -12.92
CA LEU A 110 22.62 0.92 -12.19
C LEU A 110 23.25 0.45 -10.86
N GLY A 111 24.54 0.71 -10.64
CA GLY A 111 25.24 0.48 -9.37
C GLY A 111 25.36 -1.00 -8.96
N GLY A 112 26.19 -1.28 -7.94
CA GLY A 112 26.27 -2.63 -7.36
C GLY A 112 25.02 -2.98 -6.52
N PRO A 113 24.85 -4.24 -6.07
CA PRO A 113 23.66 -4.68 -5.33
C PRO A 113 23.44 -3.89 -4.03
N ARG A 114 24.52 -3.52 -3.32
CA ARG A 114 24.42 -2.67 -2.11
C ARG A 114 23.89 -1.27 -2.43
N GLN A 115 24.32 -0.68 -3.54
CA GLN A 115 23.85 0.63 -3.99
C GLN A 115 22.38 0.55 -4.39
N VAL A 116 21.97 -0.50 -5.10
CA VAL A 116 20.56 -0.74 -5.46
C VAL A 116 19.68 -0.85 -4.22
N ALA A 117 20.09 -1.63 -3.21
CA ALA A 117 19.35 -1.75 -1.96
C ALA A 117 19.27 -0.41 -1.21
N ALA A 118 20.39 0.31 -1.11
CA ALA A 118 20.43 1.62 -0.45
C ALA A 118 19.55 2.65 -1.15
N THR A 119 19.54 2.68 -2.49
CA THR A 119 18.66 3.56 -3.26
C THR A 119 17.20 3.17 -3.06
N ALA A 120 16.84 1.88 -3.14
CA ALA A 120 15.46 1.44 -2.93
C ALA A 120 14.96 1.79 -1.53
N LEU A 121 15.75 1.54 -0.48
CA LEU A 121 15.43 1.92 0.89
C LEU A 121 15.37 3.45 1.05
N GLY A 122 16.30 4.19 0.45
CA GLY A 122 16.30 5.66 0.50
C GLY A 122 15.05 6.28 -0.12
N LEU A 123 14.59 5.77 -1.27
CA LEU A 123 13.39 6.26 -1.96
C LEU A 123 12.11 6.10 -1.14
N THR A 124 12.07 5.17 -0.18
CA THR A 124 10.90 4.93 0.66
C THR A 124 11.06 5.45 2.09
N LEU A 125 12.20 5.22 2.75
CA LEU A 125 12.43 5.62 4.14
C LEU A 125 12.73 7.12 4.29
N LEU A 126 13.30 7.77 3.27
CA LEU A 126 13.51 9.22 3.31
C LEU A 126 12.29 9.99 2.81
N ASN A 127 11.29 9.30 2.26
CA ASN A 127 10.05 9.92 1.88
C ASN A 127 9.15 10.04 3.12
N PRO A 128 8.69 11.24 3.51
CA PRO A 128 7.80 11.39 4.67
C PRO A 128 6.39 10.83 4.39
N HIS A 129 6.02 10.66 3.12
CA HIS A 129 4.66 10.33 2.74
C HIS A 129 4.20 8.93 3.21
N PRO A 130 4.96 7.83 3.06
CA PRO A 130 4.58 6.50 3.57
C PRO A 130 4.40 6.44 5.10
N TYR A 131 5.10 7.29 5.86
CA TYR A 131 4.93 7.35 7.32
C TYR A 131 3.54 7.81 7.71
N VAL A 132 2.98 8.77 6.98
CA VAL A 132 1.61 9.22 7.22
C VAL A 132 0.64 8.25 6.56
N ASP A 133 0.87 7.93 5.29
CA ASP A 133 -0.08 7.17 4.51
C ASP A 133 -0.23 5.72 4.98
N SER A 134 0.87 4.99 5.10
CA SER A 134 0.85 3.56 5.37
C SER A 134 0.60 3.28 6.85
N VAL A 135 1.32 3.95 7.76
CA VAL A 135 1.19 3.71 9.20
C VAL A 135 -0.22 4.06 9.70
N VAL A 136 -0.76 5.22 9.27
CA VAL A 136 -2.11 5.64 9.67
C VAL A 136 -3.16 4.72 9.06
N LEU A 137 -3.07 4.42 7.76
CA LEU A 137 -4.04 3.56 7.07
C LEU A 137 -4.08 2.15 7.67
N PHE A 138 -2.93 1.48 7.76
CA PHE A 138 -2.87 0.11 8.27
C PHE A 138 -3.20 0.06 9.77
N GLY A 139 -2.84 1.08 10.54
CA GLY A 139 -3.27 1.22 11.93
C GLY A 139 -4.78 1.36 12.07
N ALA A 140 -5.39 2.32 11.37
CA ALA A 140 -6.84 2.57 11.44
C ALA A 140 -7.66 1.35 10.99
N LEU A 141 -7.26 0.67 9.93
CA LEU A 141 -7.98 -0.49 9.40
C LEU A 141 -7.80 -1.77 10.22
N SER A 142 -6.68 -1.91 10.94
CA SER A 142 -6.44 -3.07 11.80
C SER A 142 -6.94 -2.88 13.24
N THR A 143 -7.08 -1.64 13.73
CA THR A 143 -7.50 -1.36 15.12
C THR A 143 -8.79 -2.08 15.54
N PRO A 144 -9.87 -2.12 14.72
CA PRO A 144 -11.11 -2.80 15.10
C PRO A 144 -11.01 -4.33 15.14
N LEU A 145 -9.92 -4.91 14.64
CA LEU A 145 -9.75 -6.36 14.57
C LEU A 145 -9.25 -6.92 15.91
N PRO A 146 -9.65 -8.15 16.29
CA PRO A 146 -9.06 -8.85 17.44
C PRO A 146 -7.56 -9.13 17.19
N PRO A 147 -6.76 -9.43 18.22
CA PRO A 147 -5.31 -9.59 18.09
C PRO A 147 -4.87 -10.52 16.95
N LEU A 148 -5.46 -11.72 16.85
CA LEU A 148 -5.18 -12.65 15.76
C LEU A 148 -5.61 -12.10 14.39
N GLY A 149 -6.73 -11.38 14.32
CA GLY A 149 -7.19 -10.70 13.11
C GLY A 149 -6.23 -9.61 12.63
N ARG A 150 -5.61 -8.86 13.53
CA ARG A 150 -4.58 -7.85 13.20
C ARG A 150 -3.34 -8.51 12.58
N THR A 151 -2.89 -9.63 13.15
CA THR A 151 -1.76 -10.40 12.61
C THR A 151 -2.08 -10.93 11.22
N LEU A 152 -3.27 -11.51 11.01
CA LEU A 152 -3.68 -12.00 9.69
C LEU A 152 -3.83 -10.88 8.66
N PHE A 153 -4.35 -9.72 9.06
CA PHE A 153 -4.38 -8.54 8.21
C PHE A 153 -2.98 -8.07 7.80
N ALA A 154 -2.04 -7.99 8.75
CA ALA A 154 -0.65 -7.66 8.46
C ALA A 154 0.00 -8.69 7.52
N LEU A 155 -0.22 -9.99 7.75
CA LEU A 155 0.29 -11.06 6.88
C LEU A 155 -0.28 -10.95 5.46
N GLY A 156 -1.58 -10.68 5.33
CA GLY A 156 -2.22 -10.40 4.05
C GLY A 156 -1.57 -9.22 3.33
N ALA A 157 -1.35 -8.11 4.06
CA ALA A 157 -0.69 -6.93 3.51
C ALA A 157 0.76 -7.20 3.05
N VAL A 158 1.56 -7.87 3.87
CA VAL A 158 2.94 -8.26 3.53
C VAL A 158 2.97 -9.21 2.33
N SER A 159 2.02 -10.15 2.25
CA SER A 159 1.92 -11.07 1.11
C SER A 159 1.59 -10.36 -0.20
N ALA A 160 0.77 -9.29 -0.17
CA ALA A 160 0.53 -8.45 -1.34
C ALA A 160 1.79 -7.70 -1.79
N SER A 161 2.58 -7.17 -0.85
CA SER A 161 3.88 -6.54 -1.14
C SER A 161 4.86 -7.52 -1.79
N LEU A 162 5.00 -8.72 -1.22
CA LEU A 162 5.82 -9.79 -1.80
C LEU A 162 5.38 -10.14 -3.22
N ALA A 163 4.08 -10.35 -3.43
CA ALA A 163 3.53 -10.68 -4.74
C ALA A 163 3.76 -9.55 -5.75
N TRP A 164 3.56 -8.29 -5.35
CA TRP A 164 3.75 -7.12 -6.19
C TRP A 164 5.20 -6.94 -6.62
N TYR A 165 6.15 -6.95 -5.68
CA TYR A 165 7.56 -6.76 -6.03
C TYR A 165 8.15 -7.97 -6.75
N ALA A 166 7.67 -9.20 -6.50
CA ALA A 166 8.00 -10.35 -7.32
C ALA A 166 7.48 -10.17 -8.75
N LEU A 167 6.24 -9.71 -8.91
CA LEU A 167 5.65 -9.41 -10.21
C LEU A 167 6.46 -8.34 -10.98
N LEU A 168 6.91 -7.28 -10.32
CA LEU A 168 7.78 -6.27 -10.93
C LEU A 168 9.17 -6.83 -11.28
N ALA A 169 9.79 -7.56 -10.35
CA ALA A 169 11.17 -8.03 -10.52
C ALA A 169 11.30 -9.11 -11.60
N PHE A 170 10.36 -10.06 -11.67
CA PHE A 170 10.35 -11.13 -12.67
C PHE A 170 9.57 -10.76 -13.93
N GLY A 171 8.50 -9.98 -13.79
CA GLY A 171 7.59 -9.61 -14.87
C GLY A 171 7.91 -8.27 -15.54
N GLY A 172 8.86 -7.49 -15.04
CA GLY A 172 9.10 -6.10 -15.47
C GLY A 172 9.24 -5.91 -16.99
N VAL A 173 9.92 -6.83 -17.69
CA VAL A 173 10.03 -6.80 -19.17
C VAL A 173 8.68 -6.98 -19.86
N ARG A 174 7.83 -7.88 -19.35
CA ARG A 174 6.47 -8.12 -19.89
C ARG A 174 5.49 -7.02 -19.49
N LEU A 175 5.71 -6.38 -18.36
CA LEU A 175 4.86 -5.30 -17.84
C LEU A 175 5.26 -3.92 -18.40
N ALA A 176 6.44 -3.77 -18.98
CA ALA A 176 6.91 -2.51 -19.57
C ALA A 176 5.91 -1.84 -20.53
N PRO A 177 5.25 -2.58 -21.45
CA PRO A 177 4.23 -2.01 -22.34
C PRO A 177 3.00 -1.49 -21.57
N LEU A 178 2.62 -2.16 -20.48
CA LEU A 178 1.52 -1.74 -19.62
C LEU A 178 1.86 -0.42 -18.93
N PHE A 179 3.06 -0.30 -18.36
CA PHE A 179 3.54 0.93 -17.69
C PHE A 179 3.77 2.11 -18.64
N ARG A 180 3.93 1.86 -19.94
CA ARG A 180 4.02 2.88 -20.99
C ARG A 180 2.65 3.29 -21.55
N SER A 181 1.59 2.54 -21.29
CA SER A 181 0.27 2.76 -21.87
C SER A 181 -0.57 3.70 -21.00
N PRO A 182 -0.94 4.91 -21.49
CA PRO A 182 -1.83 5.80 -20.76
C PRO A 182 -3.20 5.16 -20.47
N ARG A 183 -3.68 4.29 -21.37
CA ARG A 183 -4.96 3.59 -21.19
C ARG A 183 -4.91 2.59 -20.04
N ALA A 184 -3.79 1.89 -19.87
CA ALA A 184 -3.61 0.95 -18.77
C ALA A 184 -3.64 1.66 -17.42
N TRP A 185 -2.92 2.78 -17.32
CA TRP A 185 -2.94 3.64 -16.13
C TRP A 185 -4.33 4.17 -15.81
N ARG A 186 -5.10 4.63 -16.80
CA ARG A 186 -6.49 5.07 -16.58
C ARG A 186 -7.36 3.98 -15.95
N TRP A 187 -7.31 2.75 -16.46
CA TRP A 187 -8.08 1.64 -15.90
C TRP A 187 -7.62 1.26 -14.50
N LEU A 188 -6.31 1.30 -14.27
CA LEU A 188 -5.71 1.04 -12.97
C LEU A 188 -6.15 2.08 -11.94
N ASP A 189 -6.10 3.36 -12.30
CA ASP A 189 -6.53 4.47 -11.46
C ASP A 189 -8.02 4.38 -11.12
N VAL A 190 -8.87 3.99 -12.08
CA VAL A 190 -10.31 3.74 -11.83
C VAL A 190 -10.50 2.57 -10.86
N LEU A 191 -9.79 1.46 -11.05
CA LEU A 191 -9.86 0.31 -10.15
C LEU A 191 -9.43 0.67 -8.72
N VAL A 192 -8.27 1.32 -8.58
CA VAL A 192 -7.74 1.76 -7.28
C VAL A 192 -8.70 2.73 -6.61
N GLY A 193 -9.20 3.74 -7.34
CA GLY A 193 -10.16 4.69 -6.81
C GLY A 193 -11.43 4.01 -6.29
N THR A 194 -11.95 3.04 -7.04
CA THR A 194 -13.14 2.26 -6.67
C THR A 194 -12.90 1.41 -5.43
N LEU A 195 -11.75 0.72 -5.35
CA LEU A 195 -11.39 -0.08 -4.17
C LEU A 195 -11.23 0.78 -2.91
N LEU A 196 -10.53 1.92 -3.02
CA LEU A 196 -10.33 2.83 -1.90
C LEU A 196 -11.65 3.41 -1.39
N TRP A 197 -12.55 3.82 -2.27
CA TRP A 197 -13.88 4.30 -1.88
C TRP A 197 -14.74 3.18 -1.28
N THR A 198 -14.64 1.96 -1.80
CA THR A 198 -15.33 0.79 -1.21
C THR A 198 -14.85 0.54 0.22
N PHE A 199 -13.54 0.59 0.46
CA PHE A 199 -12.98 0.46 1.80
C PHE A 199 -13.38 1.64 2.70
N ALA A 200 -13.39 2.87 2.19
CA ALA A 200 -13.84 4.06 2.94
C ALA A 200 -15.30 3.93 3.40
N LEU A 201 -16.20 3.53 2.50
CA LEU A 201 -17.61 3.28 2.79
C LEU A 201 -17.78 2.15 3.81
N SER A 202 -17.01 1.07 3.69
CA SER A 202 -17.04 -0.03 4.66
C SER A 202 -16.59 0.41 6.06
N LEU A 203 -15.61 1.32 6.13
CA LEU A 203 -15.10 1.86 7.38
C LEU A 203 -16.11 2.82 8.02
N MET A 204 -16.74 3.69 7.22
CA MET A 204 -17.85 4.54 7.67
C MET A 204 -19.04 3.73 8.19
N TRP A 205 -19.46 2.71 7.44
CA TRP A 205 -20.57 1.84 7.84
C TRP A 205 -20.30 1.20 9.21
N ARG A 206 -19.08 0.70 9.41
CA ARG A 206 -18.63 0.14 10.69
C ARG A 206 -18.58 1.18 11.80
N ALA A 207 -18.13 2.40 11.52
CA ALA A 207 -18.12 3.48 12.52
C ALA A 207 -19.54 3.88 12.96
N LEU A 208 -20.51 3.82 12.05
CA LEU A 208 -21.91 4.15 12.32
C LEU A 208 -22.68 3.02 13.04
N HIS A 209 -22.43 1.76 12.70
CA HIS A 209 -23.20 0.61 13.22
C HIS A 209 -22.45 -0.25 14.26
N GLY A 210 -21.16 0.00 14.47
CA GLY A 210 -20.27 -0.80 15.32
C GLY A 210 -20.23 -0.39 16.80
N GLY A 211 -21.16 0.41 17.31
CA GLY A 211 -21.28 0.71 18.74
C GLY A 211 -20.31 1.77 19.26
N LEU A 212 -20.20 2.92 18.59
CA LEU A 212 -19.59 4.14 19.16
C LEU A 212 -20.63 5.10 19.77
N LEU A 213 -21.92 4.77 19.67
CA LEU A 213 -23.04 5.54 20.25
C LEU A 213 -23.78 4.81 21.38
N ASP A 214 -23.40 3.57 21.70
CA ASP A 214 -24.05 2.75 22.76
C ASP A 214 -23.30 2.78 24.10
N HIS A 215 -22.55 3.86 24.37
CA HIS A 215 -22.08 4.19 25.71
C HIS A 215 -22.83 5.44 26.18
N GLY A 216 -24.13 5.28 26.38
CA GLY A 216 -25.01 6.16 27.13
C GLY A 216 -25.53 5.45 28.37
#